data_AF-A0A1I2SVA2-F1
#
_entry.id   AF-A0A1I2SVA2-F1
#
_cell.length_a   1.000
_cell.length_b   1.000
_cell.length_c   1.000
_cell.angle_alpha   90.00
_cell.angle_beta   90.00
_cell.angle_gamma   90.00
#
_symmetry.space_group_name_H-M   'P 1'
#
loop_
_entity.id
_entity.type
_entity.pdbx_description
1 polymer ?
#
loop_
_entity_poly.entity_id
_entity_poly.type
_entity_poly.pdbx_seq_one_letter_code
_entity_poly.pdbx_strand_id
1 'polypeptide(L)'
;MSNRYAIYEEYDGKRTIPITFRLPKKIVEAVSIRDAVNAFSLSHNLEIVRYNELPEDDARVRFRRTNLFGQSSDFGYYFRMLKYGEFIEQ
;
A
#
# COMPACT_ATOMS: atom_id res chain seq x y z
N MET A 1 -20.97 -3.49 -0.92
CA MET A 1 -20.48 -2.60 0.16
C MET A 1 -19.01 -2.33 -0.13
N SER A 2 -18.56 -1.08 -0.11
CA SER A 2 -17.15 -0.74 -0.25
C SER A 2 -16.49 -0.67 1.13
N ASN A 3 -15.31 -1.26 1.24
CA ASN A 3 -14.46 -1.18 2.42
C ASN A 3 -13.42 -0.09 2.19
N ARG A 4 -12.94 0.53 3.28
CA ARG A 4 -11.85 1.51 3.24
C ARG A 4 -10.56 0.85 3.67
N TYR A 5 -9.50 1.05 2.90
CA TYR A 5 -8.18 0.55 3.21
C TYR A 5 -7.21 1.71 3.34
N ALA A 6 -6.57 1.80 4.50
CA ALA A 6 -5.46 2.70 4.75
C ALA A 6 -4.17 2.08 4.23
N ILE A 7 -3.39 2.88 3.49
CA ILE A 7 -2.13 2.46 2.88
C ILE A 7 -1.00 3.18 3.61
N TYR A 8 -0.09 2.42 4.20
CA TYR A 8 1.10 2.91 4.88
C TYR A 8 2.33 2.55 4.05
N GLU A 9 3.23 3.49 3.85
CA GLU A 9 4.51 3.23 3.21
C GLU A 9 5.48 2.69 4.28
N GLU A 10 6.07 1.53 4.02
CA GLU A 10 7.05 0.90 4.93
C GLU A 10 8.47 0.97 4.39
N TYR A 11 8.59 1.04 3.05
CA TYR A 11 9.86 1.16 2.36
C TYR A 11 9.68 1.96 1.06
N ASP A 12 10.38 3.08 0.89
CA ASP A 12 10.29 3.95 -0.28
C ASP A 12 11.43 3.73 -1.30
N GLY A 13 12.23 2.68 -1.11
CA GLY A 13 13.43 2.43 -1.92
C GLY A 13 14.69 3.14 -1.43
N LYS A 14 14.60 4.01 -0.40
CA LYS A 14 15.75 4.69 0.19
C LYS A 14 16.09 4.09 1.55
N ARG A 15 17.39 3.97 1.84
CA ARG A 15 17.91 3.40 3.11
C ARG A 15 17.73 4.30 4.33
N THR A 16 17.32 5.57 4.15
CA THR A 16 17.74 6.65 5.07
C THR A 16 16.64 7.36 5.85
N ILE A 17 15.35 7.08 5.65
CA ILE A 17 14.30 7.83 6.36
C ILE A 17 13.38 6.86 7.14
N PRO A 18 13.21 7.05 8.46
CA PRO A 18 12.15 6.37 9.17
C PRO A 18 10.82 6.84 8.59
N ILE A 19 10.13 5.96 7.86
CA ILE A 19 8.85 6.31 7.28
C ILE A 19 7.86 6.47 8.42
N THR A 20 7.17 7.60 8.45
CA THR A 20 6.24 7.92 9.53
C THR A 20 5.03 7.00 9.40
N PHE A 21 5.05 5.84 10.06
CA PHE A 21 3.93 4.88 10.13
C PHE A 21 2.69 5.42 10.86
N ARG A 22 2.71 6.67 11.35
CA ARG A 22 1.62 7.25 12.14
C ARG A 22 0.42 7.66 11.29
N LEU A 23 0.62 7.95 10.01
CA LEU A 23 -0.46 8.42 9.12
C LEU A 23 -0.50 7.60 7.83
N PRO A 24 -1.69 7.27 7.32
CA PRO A 24 -1.82 6.65 6.03
C PRO A 24 -1.34 7.60 4.94
N LYS A 25 -0.55 7.11 4.00
CA LYS A 25 -0.19 7.83 2.79
C LYS A 25 -1.41 8.07 1.90
N LYS A 26 -2.36 7.12 1.93
CA LYS A 26 -3.59 7.19 1.15
C LYS A 26 -4.67 6.30 1.77
N ILE A 27 -5.93 6.66 1.58
CA ILE A 27 -7.07 5.80 1.84
C ILE A 27 -7.73 5.48 0.50
N VAL A 28 -8.05 4.22 0.27
CA VAL A 28 -8.74 3.76 -0.95
C VAL A 28 -10.00 2.98 -0.58
N GLU A 29 -11.06 3.21 -1.35
CA GLU A 29 -12.30 2.44 -1.26
C GLU A 29 -12.27 1.30 -2.27
N ALA A 30 -12.47 0.07 -1.80
CA ALA A 30 -12.47 -1.12 -2.64
C ALA A 30 -13.36 -2.22 -2.06
N VAL A 31 -13.75 -3.20 -2.88
CA VAL A 31 -14.56 -4.34 -2.42
C VAL A 31 -13.73 -5.30 -1.56
N SER A 32 -12.49 -5.57 -1.98
CA SER A 32 -11.53 -6.41 -1.25
C SER A 32 -10.16 -5.74 -1.11
N ILE A 33 -9.32 -6.24 -0.20
CA ILE A 33 -7.94 -5.77 -0.08
C ILE A 33 -7.12 -6.02 -1.36
N ARG A 34 -7.40 -7.11 -2.07
CA ARG A 34 -6.79 -7.40 -3.37
C ARG A 34 -7.16 -6.34 -4.41
N ASP A 35 -8.43 -5.91 -4.43
CA ASP A 35 -8.87 -4.83 -5.32
C ASP A 35 -8.22 -3.50 -4.96
N ALA A 36 -8.06 -3.20 -3.67
CA ALA A 36 -7.35 -2.01 -3.20
C ALA A 36 -5.89 -2.01 -3.66
N VAL A 37 -5.20 -3.14 -3.53
CA VAL A 37 -3.82 -3.33 -3.98
C VAL A 37 -3.70 -3.17 -5.49
N ASN A 38 -4.58 -3.80 -6.27
CA ASN A 38 -4.58 -3.69 -7.73
C ASN A 38 -4.83 -2.25 -8.19
N ALA A 39 -5.82 -1.57 -7.60
CA ALA A 39 -6.11 -0.17 -7.90
C ALA A 39 -4.92 0.75 -7.56
N PHE A 40 -4.25 0.49 -6.43
CA PHE A 40 -3.04 1.21 -6.06
C PHE A 40 -1.90 0.97 -7.05
N SER A 41 -1.69 -0.28 -7.46
CA SER A 41 -0.67 -0.68 -8.45
C SER A 41 -0.86 0.04 -9.78
N LEU A 42 -2.09 0.02 -10.32
CA LEU A 42 -2.43 0.65 -11.59
C LEU A 42 -2.28 2.17 -11.53
N SER A 43 -2.78 2.81 -10.46
CA SER A 43 -2.72 4.27 -10.32
C SER A 43 -1.31 4.82 -10.17
N HIS A 44 -0.35 4.02 -9.71
CA HIS A 44 1.05 4.44 -9.52
C HIS A 44 2.02 3.83 -10.54
N ASN A 45 1.51 3.08 -11.52
CA ASN A 45 2.31 2.33 -12.50
C ASN A 45 3.40 1.48 -11.82
N LEU A 46 2.96 0.69 -10.84
CA LEU A 46 3.80 -0.21 -10.06
C LEU A 46 3.48 -1.66 -10.44
N GLU A 47 4.50 -2.51 -10.41
CA GLU A 47 4.38 -3.96 -10.57
C GLU A 47 4.30 -4.61 -9.18
N ILE A 48 3.39 -5.57 -8.96
CA ILE A 48 3.30 -6.33 -7.72
C ILE A 48 4.36 -7.44 -7.74
N VAL A 49 5.41 -7.31 -6.94
CA VAL A 49 6.49 -8.31 -6.84
C VAL A 49 6.15 -9.39 -5.82
N ARG A 50 5.51 -9.00 -4.71
CA ARG A 50 5.15 -9.94 -3.64
C ARG A 50 3.92 -9.45 -2.91
N TYR A 51 2.97 -10.35 -2.69
CA TYR A 51 1.79 -10.12 -1.89
C TYR A 51 1.81 -11.07 -0.69
N ASN A 52 1.83 -10.52 0.51
CA ASN A 52 1.70 -11.28 1.75
C ASN A 52 0.38 -10.89 2.41
N GLU A 53 -0.55 -11.83 2.48
CA GLU A 53 -1.77 -11.67 3.26
C GLU A 53 -1.43 -11.78 4.75
N LEU A 54 -2.03 -10.90 5.55
CA LEU A 54 -1.87 -10.86 7.00
C LEU A 54 -3.24 -11.13 7.65
N PRO A 55 -3.28 -11.45 8.96
CA PRO A 55 -4.54 -11.57 9.68
C PRO A 55 -5.38 -10.29 9.59
N GLU A 56 -6.69 -10.41 9.85
CA GLU A 56 -7.62 -9.28 9.95
C GLU A 56 -7.83 -8.45 8.66
N ASP A 57 -7.77 -9.10 7.49
CA ASP A 57 -7.96 -8.43 6.18
C ASP A 57 -6.89 -7.37 5.86
N ASP A 58 -5.68 -7.62 6.34
CA ASP A 58 -4.51 -6.79 6.08
C ASP A 58 -3.57 -7.44 5.05
N ALA A 59 -2.70 -6.64 4.44
CA ALA A 59 -1.71 -7.14 3.50
C ALA A 59 -0.43 -6.31 3.51
N ARG A 60 0.71 -6.99 3.34
CA ARG A 60 1.99 -6.35 3.05
C ARG A 60 2.38 -6.67 1.61
N VAL A 61 2.57 -5.64 0.81
CA VAL A 61 2.82 -5.77 -0.62
C VAL A 61 4.13 -5.09 -0.98
N ARG A 62 4.99 -5.83 -1.68
CA ARG A 62 6.17 -5.26 -2.32
C ARG A 62 5.86 -4.96 -3.77
N PHE A 63 6.19 -3.75 -4.16
CA PHE A 63 6.06 -3.27 -5.52
C PHE A 63 7.41 -2.98 -6.12
N ARG A 64 7.47 -2.97 -7.45
CA ARG A 64 8.62 -2.52 -8.22
C ARG A 64 8.19 -1.47 -9.21
N ARG A 65 9.04 -0.46 -9.37
CA ARG A 65 8.95 0.49 -10.48
C ARG A 65 10.20 0.34 -11.32
N THR A 66 10.02 0.14 -12.62
CA THR A 66 11.11 0.15 -13.59
C THR A 66 11.00 1.42 -14.42
N ASN A 67 12.08 2.22 -14.48
CA ASN A 67 12.11 3.41 -15.32
C ASN A 67 12.47 3.04 -16.78
N LEU A 68 12.36 4.01 -17.68
CA LEU A 68 12.67 3.83 -19.11
C LEU A 68 14.14 3.44 -19.37
N PHE A 69 15.03 3.66 -18.41
CA PHE A 69 16.45 3.29 -18.48
C PHE A 69 16.74 1.90 -17.89
N GLY A 70 15.70 1.13 -17.53
CA GLY A 70 15.84 -0.21 -16.97
C GLY A 70 16.27 -0.26 -15.50
N GLN A 71 16.38 0.88 -14.82
CA GLN A 71 16.63 0.90 -13.37
C GLN A 71 15.35 0.56 -12.63
N SER A 72 15.46 -0.39 -11.70
CA SER A 72 14.35 -0.79 -10.83
C SER A 72 14.51 -0.21 -9.43
N SER A 73 13.39 0.11 -8.81
CA SER A 73 13.31 0.49 -7.40
C SER A 73 12.18 -0.30 -6.76
N ASP A 74 12.46 -0.89 -5.61
CA ASP A 74 11.49 -1.68 -4.84
C ASP A 74 10.87 -0.81 -3.75
N PHE A 75 9.57 -0.96 -3.55
CA PHE A 75 8.77 -0.25 -2.56
C PHE A 75 8.00 -1.26 -1.71
N GLY A 76 7.82 -0.96 -0.42
CA GLY A 76 7.04 -1.76 0.52
C GLY A 76 5.88 -0.95 1.06
N TYR A 77 4.68 -1.51 0.97
CA TYR A 77 3.47 -0.90 1.51
C TYR A 77 2.68 -1.90 2.35
N TYR A 78 2.05 -1.39 3.40
CA TYR A 78 1.12 -2.11 4.25
C TYR A 78 -0.28 -1.55 4.05
N PHE A 79 -1.21 -2.44 3.74
CA PHE A 79 -2.62 -2.15 3.51
C PHE A 79 -3.39 -2.68 4.71
N ARG A 80 -4.16 -1.80 5.34
CA ARG A 80 -4.98 -2.13 6.50
C ARG A 80 -6.44 -1.80 6.25
N MET A 81 -7.34 -2.73 6.53
CA MET A 81 -8.77 -2.43 6.48
C MET A 81 -9.17 -1.52 7.65
N LEU A 82 -9.82 -0.39 7.35
CA LEU A 82 -10.39 0.49 8.35
C LEU A 82 -11.74 -0.05 8.78
N LYS A 83 -11.85 -0.46 10.04
CA LYS A 83 -13.12 -0.89 10.62
C LYS A 83 -13.97 0.35 10.91
N TYR A 84 -15.29 0.23 10.76
CA TYR A 84 -16.23 1.32 11.06
C TYR A 84 -16.02 1.83 12.48
N GLY A 85 -15.57 3.09 12.62
CA GLY A 85 -15.27 3.74 13.90
C GLY A 85 -13.84 4.22 14.08
N GLU A 86 -12.89 3.78 13.26
CA GLU A 86 -11.51 4.31 13.27
C GLU A 86 -11.45 5.62 12.46
N PHE A 87 -11.68 6.75 13.15
CA PHE A 87 -11.40 8.07 12.59
C PHE A 87 -9.88 8.28 12.55
N ILE A 88 -9.31 8.34 11.35
CA ILE A 88 -7.99 8.93 11.16
C ILE A 88 -8.25 10.43 11.05
N GLU A 89 -8.06 11.16 12.16
CA GLU A 89 -8.08 12.62 12.13
C GLU A 89 -7.00 13.11 11.13
N GLN A 90 -7.43 13.91 10.16
CA GLN A 90 -6.59 14.50 9.11
C GLN A 90 -5.81 15.70 9.64
#